data_AF-A0A4R0WVY6-F1
#
_entry.id   AF-A0A4R0WVY6-F1
#
_cell.length_a   1.000
_cell.length_b   1.000
_cell.length_c   1.000
_cell.angle_alpha   90.00
_cell.angle_beta   90.00
_cell.angle_gamma   90.00
#
_symmetry.space_group_name_H-M   'P 1'
#
loop_
_entity.id
_entity.type
_entity.pdbx_description
1 polymer ?
#
loop_
_entity_poly.entity_id
_entity_poly.type
_entity_poly.pdbx_seq_one_letter_code
_entity_poly.pdbx_strand_id
1 'polypeptide(L)'
;MVGDFEFSVPTVPEQRRILAFIERELALVAERHEAHERKKAVLAEAKQALREAIAFGRLRPGDARSPSEELWHGLVPSHWKTERLGNLFREAAELGRADLPVLSVSIHSGISDREMDDEPGSRKVSRSEDRSIYKRVEPLDLV
;
A
#
# COMPACT_ATOMS: atom_id res chain seq x y z
N MET A 1 12.99 40.21 4.54
CA MET A 1 14.20 40.73 3.86
C MET A 1 14.91 39.55 3.25
N VAL A 2 15.06 39.53 1.92
CA VAL A 2 15.97 38.57 1.26
C VAL A 2 17.39 39.07 1.57
N GLY A 3 18.25 38.21 2.13
CA GLY A 3 19.64 38.57 2.47
C GLY A 3 20.51 38.79 1.24
N ASP A 4 21.68 39.41 1.42
CA ASP A 4 22.66 39.61 0.34
C ASP A 4 23.21 38.25 -0.13
N PHE A 5 22.74 37.79 -1.28
CA PHE A 5 23.28 36.63 -1.98
C PHE A 5 24.02 37.11 -3.23
N GLU A 6 25.32 36.84 -3.32
CA GLU A 6 26.10 37.10 -4.52
C GLU A 6 25.77 36.06 -5.60
N PHE A 7 25.15 36.50 -6.70
CA PHE A 7 24.91 35.66 -7.87
C PHE A 7 25.71 36.17 -9.06
N SER A 8 26.40 35.26 -9.75
CA SER A 8 26.93 35.56 -11.09
C SER A 8 25.78 35.63 -12.08
N VAL A 9 25.52 36.83 -12.62
CA VAL A 9 24.44 37.08 -13.57
C VAL A 9 24.96 36.88 -15.00
N PRO A 10 24.52 35.84 -15.72
CA PRO A 10 24.95 35.64 -17.10
C PRO A 10 24.43 36.76 -18.01
N THR A 11 24.98 36.88 -19.21
CA THR A 11 24.56 37.93 -20.15
C THR A 11 23.08 37.80 -20.53
N VAL A 12 22.41 38.90 -20.90
CA VAL A 12 20.99 38.85 -21.30
C VAL A 12 20.69 37.81 -22.40
N PRO A 13 21.52 37.65 -23.46
CA PRO A 13 21.31 36.58 -24.44
C PRO A 13 21.42 35.17 -23.87
N GLU A 14 22.25 34.97 -22.84
CA GLU A 14 22.40 33.69 -22.15
C GLU A 14 21.24 33.41 -21.19
N GLN A 15 20.80 34.41 -20.42
CA GLN A 15 19.60 34.32 -19.60
C GLN A 15 18.38 33.89 -20.42
N ARG A 16 18.20 34.45 -21.63
CA ARG A 16 17.10 34.06 -22.54
C ARG A 16 17.22 32.61 -23.01
N ARG A 17 18.44 32.13 -23.29
CA ARG A 17 18.68 30.73 -23.66
C ARG A 17 18.38 29.79 -22.49
N ILE A 18 18.78 30.15 -21.28
CA ILE A 18 18.48 29.40 -20.05
C ILE A 18 16.97 29.35 -19.83
N LEU A 19 16.28 30.48 -19.93
CA LEU A 19 14.83 30.55 -19.73
C LEU A 19 14.09 29.69 -20.76
N ALA A 20 14.41 29.82 -22.05
CA ALA A 20 13.78 29.01 -23.11
C ALA A 20 14.01 27.51 -22.92
N PHE A 21 15.20 27.12 -22.42
CA PHE A 21 15.47 25.73 -22.04
C PHE A 21 14.58 25.28 -20.88
N ILE A 22 14.52 26.05 -19.79
CA ILE A 22 13.72 25.72 -18.60
C ILE A 22 12.23 25.66 -18.96
N GLU A 23 11.72 26.61 -19.73
CA GLU A 23 10.32 26.63 -20.19
C GLU A 23 9.98 25.36 -20.99
N ARG A 24 10.87 24.93 -21.89
CA ARG A 24 10.71 23.68 -22.64
C ARG A 24 10.71 22.46 -21.72
N GLU A 25 11.68 22.35 -20.82
CA GLU A 25 11.78 21.20 -19.91
C GLU A 25 10.59 21.15 -18.94
N LEU A 26 10.12 22.30 -18.43
CA LEU A 26 8.92 22.39 -17.61
C LEU A 26 7.68 21.92 -18.38
N ALA A 27 7.54 22.31 -19.64
CA ALA A 27 6.44 21.85 -20.49
C ALA A 27 6.46 20.32 -20.68
N LEU A 28 7.64 19.73 -20.92
CA LEU A 28 7.79 18.27 -21.02
C LEU A 28 7.41 17.55 -19.72
N VAL A 29 7.86 18.08 -18.57
CA VAL A 29 7.54 17.49 -17.26
C VAL A 29 6.04 17.58 -16.99
N ALA A 30 5.40 18.71 -17.30
CA ALA A 30 3.97 18.91 -17.14
C ALA A 30 3.16 17.92 -17.99
N GLU A 31 3.48 17.79 -19.28
CA GLU A 31 2.82 16.84 -20.18
C GLU A 31 2.95 15.39 -19.66
N ARG A 32 4.15 15.01 -19.22
CA ARG A 32 4.40 13.67 -18.68
C ARG A 32 3.65 13.43 -17.38
N HIS A 33 3.55 14.44 -16.53
CA HIS A 33 2.79 14.37 -15.28
C HIS A 33 1.30 14.16 -15.56
N GLU A 34 0.71 14.93 -16.48
CA GLU A 34 -0.69 14.75 -16.89
C GLU A 34 -0.96 13.37 -17.50
N ALA A 35 -0.06 12.86 -18.35
CA ALA A 35 -0.18 11.51 -18.89
C ALA A 35 -0.14 10.44 -17.78
N HIS A 36 0.70 10.64 -16.77
CA HIS A 36 0.81 9.72 -15.64
C HIS A 36 -0.45 9.74 -14.75
N GLU A 37 -0.98 10.91 -14.44
CA GLU A 37 -2.21 11.04 -13.65
C GLU A 37 -3.42 10.46 -14.38
N ARG A 38 -3.53 10.65 -15.71
CA ARG A 38 -4.54 9.96 -16.53
C ARG A 38 -4.43 8.45 -16.45
N LYS A 39 -3.20 7.91 -16.52
CA LYS A 39 -2.97 6.46 -16.39
C LYS A 39 -3.37 5.94 -15.01
N LYS A 40 -3.05 6.67 -13.94
CA LYS A 40 -3.49 6.32 -12.58
C LYS A 40 -5.02 6.30 -12.47
N ALA A 41 -5.71 7.29 -13.03
CA ALA A 41 -7.17 7.36 -13.01
C ALA A 41 -7.81 6.15 -13.70
N VAL A 42 -7.39 5.82 -14.92
CA VAL A 42 -7.89 4.64 -15.66
C VAL A 42 -7.59 3.34 -14.91
N LEU A 43 -6.41 3.22 -14.30
CA LEU A 43 -6.07 2.05 -13.48
C LEU A 43 -6.92 1.95 -12.21
N ALA A 44 -7.26 3.07 -11.59
CA ALA A 44 -8.12 3.09 -10.41
C ALA A 44 -9.54 2.62 -10.76
N GLU A 45 -10.09 3.10 -11.87
CA GLU A 45 -11.38 2.67 -12.40
C GLU A 45 -11.38 1.18 -12.75
N ALA A 46 -10.38 0.70 -13.50
CA ALA A 46 -10.26 -0.71 -13.86
C ALA A 46 -10.11 -1.63 -12.63
N LYS A 47 -9.33 -1.20 -11.62
CA LYS A 47 -9.21 -1.94 -10.35
C LYS A 47 -10.54 -1.98 -9.60
N GLN A 48 -11.30 -0.89 -9.61
CA GLN A 48 -12.62 -0.84 -8.98
C GLN A 48 -13.60 -1.79 -9.68
N ALA A 49 -13.68 -1.73 -11.01
CA ALA A 49 -14.50 -2.66 -11.79
C ALA A 49 -14.07 -4.12 -11.59
N LEU A 50 -12.78 -4.40 -11.49
CA LEU A 50 -12.26 -5.74 -11.19
C LEU A 50 -12.63 -6.18 -9.76
N ARG A 51 -12.53 -5.30 -8.76
CA ARG A 51 -12.96 -5.63 -7.39
C ARG A 51 -14.44 -5.96 -7.36
N GLU A 52 -15.28 -5.18 -8.03
CA GLU A 52 -16.70 -5.48 -8.16
C GLU A 52 -16.88 -6.86 -8.82
N ALA A 53 -16.24 -7.11 -9.97
CA ALA A 53 -16.29 -8.40 -10.64
C ALA A 53 -15.77 -9.58 -9.80
N ILE A 54 -14.75 -9.40 -8.96
CA ILE A 54 -14.20 -10.44 -8.08
C ILE A 54 -15.05 -10.61 -6.81
N ALA A 55 -15.52 -9.52 -6.20
CA ALA A 55 -16.33 -9.52 -4.99
C ALA A 55 -17.69 -10.17 -5.24
N PHE A 56 -18.24 -10.01 -6.44
CA PHE A 56 -19.41 -10.77 -6.86
C PHE A 56 -19.04 -12.20 -7.28
N GLY A 57 -17.76 -12.56 -7.33
CA GLY A 57 -17.24 -13.82 -7.85
C GLY A 57 -17.18 -13.81 -9.38
N ARG A 58 -16.41 -14.72 -9.97
CA ARG A 58 -16.53 -15.06 -11.41
C ARG A 58 -17.93 -15.63 -11.69
N LEU A 59 -18.98 -14.82 -11.57
CA LEU A 59 -20.34 -15.22 -11.82
C LEU A 59 -20.46 -15.53 -13.28
N ARG A 60 -20.92 -16.73 -13.57
CA ARG A 60 -21.36 -17.03 -14.91
C ARG A 60 -22.60 -16.16 -15.16
N PRO A 61 -22.78 -15.63 -16.37
CA PRO A 61 -24.05 -15.01 -16.72
C PRO A 61 -25.19 -16.00 -16.43
N GLY A 62 -26.11 -15.66 -15.52
CA GLY A 62 -27.25 -16.51 -15.14
C GLY A 62 -27.24 -17.06 -13.71
N ASP A 63 -26.19 -16.82 -12.91
CA ASP A 63 -26.19 -17.24 -11.50
C ASP A 63 -27.29 -16.52 -10.70
N ALA A 64 -28.12 -17.28 -9.97
CA ALA A 64 -29.16 -16.74 -9.10
C ALA A 64 -28.55 -15.87 -7.99
N ARG A 65 -29.20 -14.76 -7.69
CA ARG A 65 -28.76 -13.77 -6.70
C ARG A 65 -29.79 -13.66 -5.58
N SER A 66 -29.31 -13.63 -4.35
CA SER A 66 -30.12 -13.41 -3.15
C SER A 66 -29.68 -12.10 -2.48
N PRO A 67 -30.60 -11.40 -1.78
CA PRO A 67 -30.20 -10.32 -0.87
C PRO A 67 -29.22 -10.86 0.17
N SER A 68 -28.13 -10.14 0.43
CA SER A 68 -27.26 -10.45 1.56
C SER A 68 -28.04 -10.33 2.88
N GLU A 69 -27.85 -11.29 3.79
CA GLU A 69 -28.39 -11.20 5.15
C GLU A 69 -27.66 -10.15 5.99
N GLU A 70 -26.43 -9.80 5.61
CA GLU A 70 -25.62 -8.78 6.27
C GLU A 70 -25.49 -7.52 5.40
N LEU A 71 -25.82 -6.36 5.98
CA LEU A 71 -26.01 -5.05 5.34
C LEU A 71 -24.82 -4.48 4.54
N TRP A 72 -23.64 -5.09 4.60
CA TRP A 72 -22.43 -4.51 4.02
C TRP A 72 -22.23 -4.84 2.54
N HIS A 73 -23.04 -5.74 1.97
CA HIS A 73 -23.04 -6.04 0.53
C HIS A 73 -24.47 -6.21 -0.01
N GLY A 74 -24.71 -5.76 -1.24
CA GLY A 74 -26.02 -5.81 -1.88
C GLY A 74 -26.49 -7.23 -2.22
N LEU A 75 -26.27 -7.64 -3.48
CA LEU A 75 -26.66 -8.97 -3.97
C LEU A 75 -25.48 -9.94 -3.95
N VAL A 76 -25.67 -11.12 -3.36
CA VAL A 76 -24.69 -12.20 -3.33
C VAL A 76 -25.24 -13.44 -4.07
N PRO A 77 -24.38 -14.34 -4.57
CA PRO A 77 -24.83 -15.54 -5.24
C PRO A 77 -25.60 -16.46 -4.28
N SER A 78 -26.74 -16.99 -4.71
CA SER A 78 -27.62 -17.80 -3.85
C SER A 78 -26.98 -19.10 -3.33
N HIS A 79 -25.87 -19.54 -3.92
CA HIS A 79 -25.14 -20.73 -3.51
C HIS A 79 -24.02 -20.45 -2.48
N TRP A 80 -23.74 -19.18 -2.16
CA TRP A 80 -22.76 -18.82 -1.14
C TRP A 80 -23.32 -19.07 0.25
N LYS A 81 -22.44 -19.47 1.18
CA LYS A 81 -22.77 -19.68 2.58
C LYS A 81 -21.89 -18.77 3.43
N THR A 82 -22.49 -18.17 4.44
CA THR A 82 -21.75 -17.41 5.45
C THR A 82 -21.04 -18.39 6.38
N GLU A 83 -19.71 -18.28 6.48
CA GLU A 83 -18.88 -19.11 7.33
C GLU A 83 -18.01 -18.23 8.23
N ARG A 84 -17.75 -18.68 9.46
CA ARG A 84 -16.79 -18.00 10.33
C ARG A 84 -15.40 -18.11 9.74
N LEU A 85 -14.65 -17.01 9.69
CA LEU A 85 -13.28 -16.99 9.16
C LEU A 85 -12.40 -18.07 9.82
N GLY A 86 -12.52 -18.26 11.13
CA GLY A 86 -11.78 -19.29 11.87
C GLY A 86 -12.07 -20.74 11.46
N ASN A 87 -13.16 -21.00 10.72
CA ASN A 87 -13.45 -22.34 10.16
C ASN A 87 -12.70 -22.58 8.83
N LEU A 88 -12.29 -21.52 8.15
CA LEU A 88 -11.70 -21.58 6.80
C LEU A 88 -10.16 -21.63 6.85
N PHE A 89 -9.57 -21.14 7.94
CA PHE A 89 -8.13 -21.05 8.12
C PHE A 89 -7.67 -21.94 9.27
N ARG A 90 -6.45 -22.46 9.14
CA ARG A 90 -5.71 -23.07 10.24
C ARG A 90 -4.55 -22.16 10.59
N GLU A 91 -4.30 -21.96 11.87
CA GLU A 91 -3.15 -21.21 12.32
C GLU A 91 -1.84 -21.88 11.87
N ALA A 92 -0.97 -21.12 11.21
CA ALA A 92 0.39 -21.57 10.94
C ALA A 92 1.17 -21.70 12.26
N ALA A 93 1.71 -22.88 12.55
CA ALA A 93 2.47 -23.16 13.78
C ALA A 93 3.98 -23.06 13.55
N GLU A 94 4.41 -22.13 12.70
CA GLU A 94 5.81 -21.97 12.36
C GLU A 94 6.49 -21.06 13.38
N LEU A 95 7.47 -21.62 14.08
CA LEU A 95 8.27 -20.88 15.04
C LEU A 95 9.36 -20.06 14.35
N GLY A 96 9.76 -19.00 15.04
CA GLY A 96 10.85 -18.11 14.67
C GLY A 96 12.17 -18.85 14.56
N ARG A 97 13.11 -18.23 13.86
CA ARG A 97 14.48 -18.70 13.72
C ARG A 97 15.43 -17.63 14.23
N ALA A 98 16.60 -18.04 14.70
CA ALA A 98 17.59 -17.13 15.29
C ALA A 98 18.10 -16.06 14.31
N ASP A 99 18.08 -16.35 13.01
CA ASP A 99 18.51 -15.46 11.93
C ASP A 99 17.45 -14.44 11.49
N LEU A 100 16.22 -14.57 11.97
CA LEU A 100 15.10 -13.69 11.59
C LEU A 100 14.95 -12.51 12.56
N PRO A 101 14.61 -11.30 12.07
CA PRO A 101 14.34 -10.15 12.92
C PRO A 101 13.05 -10.33 13.74
N VAL A 102 13.00 -9.74 14.93
CA VAL A 102 11.77 -9.71 15.73
C VAL A 102 10.94 -8.48 15.34
N LEU A 103 9.77 -8.71 14.74
CA LEU A 103 8.87 -7.66 14.29
C LEU A 103 7.86 -7.27 15.39
N SER A 104 7.32 -6.06 15.30
CA SER A 104 6.30 -5.56 16.22
C SER A 104 4.91 -5.61 15.59
N VAL A 105 3.89 -5.95 16.39
CA VAL A 105 2.49 -5.99 15.97
C VAL A 105 1.72 -4.87 16.67
N SER A 106 1.01 -4.06 15.89
CA SER A 106 0.17 -2.97 16.37
C SER A 106 -1.22 -3.05 15.74
N ILE A 107 -2.25 -2.81 16.53
CA ILE A 107 -3.64 -2.76 16.05
C ILE A 107 -3.87 -1.64 15.02
N HIS A 108 -3.04 -0.59 15.02
CA HIS A 108 -3.22 0.58 14.15
C HIS A 108 -2.42 0.49 12.84
N SER A 109 -1.31 -0.24 12.85
CA SER A 109 -0.33 -0.24 11.75
C SER A 109 0.08 -1.63 11.27
N GLY A 110 -0.45 -2.70 11.87
CA GLY A 110 -0.12 -4.07 11.53
C GLY A 110 1.28 -4.47 12.02
N ILE A 111 1.94 -5.32 11.23
CA ILE A 111 3.30 -5.80 11.47
C ILE A 111 4.32 -4.81 10.92
N SER A 112 5.36 -4.49 11.69
CA SER A 112 6.44 -3.62 11.23
C SER A 112 7.32 -4.28 10.16
N ASP A 113 7.71 -3.52 9.14
CA ASP A 113 8.62 -4.00 8.07
C ASP A 113 10.08 -4.18 8.51
N ARG A 114 10.41 -3.76 9.74
CA ARG A 114 11.74 -3.82 10.33
C ARG A 114 11.67 -4.16 11.81
N GLU A 115 12.77 -4.69 12.35
CA GLU A 115 12.99 -4.82 13.80
C GLU A 115 13.00 -3.41 14.40
N MET A 116 12.30 -3.19 15.52
CA MET A 116 12.35 -1.85 16.13
C MET A 116 13.67 -1.68 16.86
N ASP A 117 14.35 -0.56 16.59
CA ASP A 117 15.56 -0.16 17.31
C ASP A 117 15.24 0.33 18.72
N ASP A 118 16.16 0.08 19.65
CA ASP A 118 16.11 0.56 21.04
C ASP A 118 16.45 2.06 21.14
N GLU A 119 15.84 2.89 20.29
CA GLU A 119 16.04 4.34 20.32
C GLU A 119 15.41 4.97 21.59
N PRO A 120 16.09 5.97 22.20
CA PRO A 120 15.57 6.67 23.38
C PRO A 120 14.29 7.45 23.02
N GLY A 121 13.15 6.91 23.44
CA GLY A 121 11.81 7.45 23.14
C GLY A 121 10.83 6.39 22.64
N SER A 122 11.34 5.25 22.16
CA SER A 122 10.54 4.08 21.81
C SER A 122 10.01 3.38 23.06
N ARG A 123 8.79 2.84 22.98
CA ARG A 123 8.22 2.01 24.05
C ARG A 123 9.16 0.84 24.29
N LYS A 124 9.73 0.75 25.50
CA LYS A 124 10.64 -0.34 25.88
C LYS A 124 9.85 -1.65 25.93
N VAL A 125 9.97 -2.46 24.88
CA VAL A 125 9.36 -3.79 24.80
C VAL A 125 10.41 -4.79 25.26
N SER A 126 10.12 -5.52 26.34
CA SER A 126 10.97 -6.61 26.79
C SER A 126 10.91 -7.74 25.76
N ARG A 127 12.01 -7.97 25.04
CA ARG A 127 12.15 -9.07 24.07
C ARG A 127 12.91 -10.21 24.72
N SER A 128 12.53 -11.43 24.39
CA SER A 128 13.33 -12.60 24.72
C SER A 128 14.54 -12.66 23.79
N GLU A 129 15.68 -13.07 24.31
CA GLU A 129 16.86 -13.39 23.49
C GLU A 129 16.62 -14.65 22.64
N ASP A 130 15.80 -15.58 23.14
CA ASP A 130 15.38 -16.75 22.38
C ASP A 130 14.33 -16.35 21.34
N ARG A 131 14.75 -16.27 20.07
CA ARG A 131 13.89 -15.90 18.95
C ARG A 131 12.95 -17.04 18.52
N SER A 132 13.17 -18.28 18.97
CA SER A 132 12.33 -19.43 18.61
C SER A 132 10.94 -19.39 19.26
N ILE A 133 10.75 -18.57 20.30
CA ILE A 133 9.44 -18.41 20.95
C ILE A 133 8.45 -17.57 20.14
N TYR A 134 8.96 -16.78 19.19
CA TYR A 134 8.13 -15.92 18.36
C TYR A 134 7.52 -16.72 17.22
N LYS A 135 6.39 -16.26 16.71
CA LYS A 135 5.76 -16.82 15.51
C LYS A 135 6.44 -16.26 14.27
N ARG A 136 6.76 -17.14 13.32
CA ARG A 136 7.22 -16.73 11.99
C ARG A 136 6.03 -16.29 11.15
N VAL A 137 6.25 -15.23 10.37
CA VAL A 137 5.30 -14.70 9.41
C VAL A 137 6.00 -14.49 8.08
N GLU A 138 5.29 -14.70 6.98
CA GLU A 138 5.72 -14.39 5.62
C GLU A 138 4.95 -13.18 5.06
N PRO A 139 5.50 -12.49 4.04
CA PRO A 139 4.75 -11.45 3.35
C PRO A 139 3.40 -11.98 2.85
N LEU A 140 2.33 -11.22 3.12
CA LEU A 140 0.93 -11.55 2.79
C LEU A 140 0.24 -12.55 3.72
N ASP A 141 0.87 -12.94 4.83
CA ASP A 141 0.17 -13.68 5.88
C ASP A 141 -0.98 -12.86 6.47
N LEU A 142 -2.07 -13.55 6.78
CA LEU A 142 -3.19 -13.01 7.55
C LEU A 142 -2.89 -13.22 9.05
N VAL A 143 -2.74 -12.12 9.77
CA VAL A 143 -2.29 -12.03 11.17
C VAL A 143 -3.23 -11.22 12.03
#